data_AF-A0A818DWF7-F1
#
_entry.id   AF-A0A818DWF7-F1
#
_cell.length_a   1.000
_cell.length_b   1.000
_cell.length_c   1.000
_cell.angle_alpha   90.00
_cell.angle_beta   90.00
_cell.angle_gamma   90.00
#
_symmetry.space_group_name_H-M   'P 1'
#
loop_
_entity.id
_entity.type
_entity.pdbx_description
1 polymer ?
#
loop_
_entity_poly.entity_id
_entity_poly.type
_entity_poly.pdbx_seq_one_letter_code
_entity_poly.pdbx_strand_id
1 'polypeptide(L)'
;VTEVTEVTEVTEVTEVTEVTEVTHYRVYKIRWIQLILYVLATFSNAISSMTFAPIEVETSKFYNITTAEVNALAIVFLFLYTFGTILSIWLSRKLSMRMIIIIGSILNLGVFIRLLSLIKQNNSYLPLIIGQIFSAIGAPFFLNSTALFSARWFSPSQRDIATSICSMANPLGLAIGSLLPSLIITDNPSSKQFFILLIIIFCFTLFIILLIIIFYSF
;
A
#
# COMPACT_ATOMS: atom_id res chain seq x y z
N VAL A 1 -74.62 24.67 39.17
CA VAL A 1 -74.81 25.33 37.86
C VAL A 1 -73.47 25.98 37.55
N THR A 2 -72.53 25.42 36.79
CA THR A 2 -72.60 24.42 35.71
C THR A 2 -71.19 23.83 35.48
N GLU A 3 -71.18 22.59 35.02
CA GLU A 3 -70.11 21.80 34.40
C GLU A 3 -69.29 22.53 33.31
N VAL A 4 -67.97 22.27 33.27
CA VAL A 4 -67.19 21.54 32.23
C VAL A 4 -66.79 22.37 31.01
N THR A 5 -65.48 22.65 30.89
CA THR A 5 -64.68 22.30 29.71
C THR A 5 -63.19 22.38 30.02
N GLU A 6 -62.65 21.20 30.26
CA GLU A 6 -61.29 20.71 30.00
C GLU A 6 -60.60 21.49 28.86
N VAL A 7 -59.53 22.24 29.18
CA VAL A 7 -58.54 22.67 28.19
C VAL A 7 -57.29 21.86 28.44
N THR A 8 -57.25 20.78 27.69
CA THR A 8 -56.21 19.80 27.53
C THR A 8 -54.87 20.48 27.23
N GLU A 9 -53.91 20.27 28.12
CA GLU A 9 -52.53 19.89 27.81
C GLU A 9 -52.16 19.91 26.32
N VAL A 10 -51.64 21.04 25.85
CA VAL A 10 -50.83 21.09 24.61
C VAL A 10 -49.40 21.31 25.03
N THR A 11 -48.84 20.28 25.68
CA THR A 11 -47.41 20.04 25.66
C THR A 11 -47.13 19.54 24.25
N GLU A 12 -46.82 20.46 23.35
CA GLU A 12 -46.34 20.17 21.99
C GLU A 12 -44.95 19.54 22.14
N VAL A 13 -44.93 18.27 22.53
CA VAL A 13 -43.79 17.38 22.35
C VAL A 13 -43.69 17.23 20.84
N THR A 14 -42.87 18.08 20.23
CA THR A 14 -42.40 17.89 18.86
C THR A 14 -41.57 16.62 18.90
N GLU A 15 -42.26 15.49 18.75
CA GLU A 15 -41.66 14.19 18.49
C GLU A 15 -40.98 14.33 17.13
N VAL A 16 -39.71 14.76 17.17
CA VAL A 16 -38.79 14.67 16.04
C VAL A 16 -38.69 13.19 15.77
N THR A 17 -39.58 12.70 14.92
CA THR A 17 -39.47 11.39 14.30
C THR A 17 -38.20 11.50 13.47
N GLU A 18 -37.08 11.15 14.09
CA GLU A 18 -35.83 10.92 13.42
C GLU A 18 -36.14 9.79 12.44
N VAL A 19 -36.48 10.18 11.20
CA VAL A 19 -36.58 9.26 10.09
C VAL A 19 -35.16 8.73 9.93
N THR A 20 -34.84 7.67 10.66
CA THR A 20 -33.72 6.79 10.32
C THR A 20 -34.12 6.19 8.99
N GLU A 21 -33.88 6.93 7.90
CA GLU A 21 -33.75 6.36 6.59
C GLU A 21 -32.63 5.33 6.74
N VAL A 22 -33.03 4.10 6.99
CA VAL A 22 -32.17 2.93 6.91
C VAL A 22 -31.82 2.84 5.44
N THR A 23 -30.86 3.66 5.01
CA THR A 23 -30.31 3.62 3.67
C THR A 23 -29.79 2.21 3.51
N HIS A 24 -30.55 1.38 2.78
CA HIS A 24 -30.16 0.02 2.47
C HIS A 24 -28.89 0.12 1.63
N TYR A 25 -27.74 0.08 2.32
CA TYR A 25 -26.44 0.10 1.67
C TYR A 25 -26.36 -1.19 0.87
N ARG A 26 -26.48 -1.10 -0.45
CA ARG A 26 -26.37 -2.28 -1.32
C ARG A 26 -24.92 -2.73 -1.24
N VAL A 27 -24.68 -3.72 -0.39
CA VAL A 27 -23.35 -4.25 -0.13
C VAL A 27 -22.91 -5.09 -1.32
N TYR A 28 -22.19 -4.48 -2.26
CA TYR A 28 -21.60 -5.21 -3.37
C TYR A 28 -20.41 -6.03 -2.87
N LYS A 29 -20.38 -7.33 -3.21
CA LYS A 29 -19.26 -8.25 -2.90
C LYS A 29 -17.90 -7.74 -3.41
N ILE A 30 -17.92 -6.83 -4.38
CA ILE A 30 -16.74 -6.15 -4.96
C ILE A 30 -15.87 -5.43 -3.90
N ARG A 31 -16.44 -4.96 -2.78
CA ARG A 31 -15.67 -4.23 -1.75
C ARG A 31 -14.56 -5.06 -1.10
N TRP A 32 -14.79 -6.37 -0.95
CA TRP A 32 -13.80 -7.29 -0.40
C TRP A 32 -12.68 -7.59 -1.41
N ILE A 33 -13.02 -7.63 -2.70
CA ILE A 33 -12.03 -7.73 -3.77
C ILE A 33 -11.13 -6.49 -3.75
N GLN A 34 -11.71 -5.30 -3.60
CA GLN A 34 -10.95 -4.05 -3.52
C GLN A 34 -10.05 -4.00 -2.28
N LEU A 35 -10.53 -4.51 -1.13
CA LEU A 35 -9.71 -4.68 0.08
C LEU A 35 -8.51 -5.59 -0.18
N ILE A 36 -8.73 -6.74 -0.81
CA ILE A 36 -7.66 -7.70 -1.14
C ILE A 36 -6.63 -7.05 -2.08
N LEU A 37 -7.07 -6.35 -3.13
CA LEU A 37 -6.16 -5.65 -4.04
C LEU A 37 -5.34 -4.58 -3.33
N TYR A 38 -5.96 -3.82 -2.44
CA TYR A 38 -5.28 -2.82 -1.62
C TYR A 38 -4.22 -3.43 -0.71
N VAL A 39 -4.57 -4.53 -0.02
CA VAL A 39 -3.66 -5.29 0.84
C VAL A 39 -2.49 -5.84 0.04
N LEU A 40 -2.76 -6.45 -1.12
CA LEU A 40 -1.73 -6.99 -2.00
C LEU A 40 -0.79 -5.91 -2.53
N ALA A 41 -1.31 -4.73 -2.89
CA ALA A 41 -0.48 -3.61 -3.33
C ALA A 41 0.45 -3.10 -2.22
N THR A 42 -0.09 -2.93 -1.01
CA THR A 42 0.67 -2.53 0.18
C THR A 42 1.76 -3.58 0.49
N PHE A 43 1.39 -4.85 0.44
CA PHE A 43 2.25 -6.00 0.68
C PHE A 43 3.39 -6.10 -0.36
N SER A 44 3.08 -5.93 -1.64
CA SER A 44 4.08 -5.89 -2.73
C SER A 44 5.07 -4.74 -2.54
N ASN A 45 4.61 -3.55 -2.19
CA ASN A 45 5.48 -2.42 -1.91
C ASN A 45 6.42 -2.69 -0.71
N ALA A 46 5.90 -3.33 0.34
CA ALA A 46 6.69 -3.73 1.50
C ALA A 46 7.79 -4.74 1.12
N ILE A 47 7.48 -5.77 0.33
CA ILE A 47 8.47 -6.73 -0.18
C ILE A 47 9.57 -6.01 -0.97
N SER A 48 9.18 -5.14 -1.92
CA SER A 48 10.11 -4.36 -2.72
C SER A 48 11.02 -3.47 -1.88
N SER A 49 10.51 -2.90 -0.79
CA SER A 49 11.29 -2.04 0.10
C SER A 49 12.38 -2.79 0.88
N MET A 50 12.15 -4.07 1.20
CA MET A 50 13.02 -4.86 2.07
C MET A 50 14.00 -5.75 1.31
N THR A 51 13.97 -5.75 -0.03
CA THR A 51 14.71 -6.71 -0.88
C THR A 51 16.21 -6.83 -0.59
N PHE A 52 16.90 -5.72 -0.27
CA PHE A 52 18.37 -5.72 -0.12
C PHE A 52 18.85 -5.72 1.33
N ALA A 53 17.99 -5.37 2.29
CA ALA A 53 18.35 -5.30 3.70
C ALA A 53 18.82 -6.65 4.30
N PRO A 54 18.19 -7.81 4.02
CA PRO A 54 18.60 -9.09 4.62
C PRO A 54 19.79 -9.75 3.90
N ILE A 55 20.23 -9.19 2.78
CA ILE A 55 21.30 -9.72 1.90
C ILE A 55 22.36 -8.65 1.64
N GLU A 56 22.66 -7.84 2.66
CA GLU A 56 23.51 -6.66 2.57
C GLU A 56 24.92 -7.01 2.09
N VAL A 57 25.54 -8.03 2.69
CA VAL A 57 26.92 -8.46 2.41
C VAL A 57 27.03 -9.03 1.00
N GLU A 58 26.04 -9.79 0.58
CA GLU A 58 25.95 -10.45 -0.72
C GLU A 58 25.70 -9.42 -1.82
N THR A 59 24.84 -8.43 -1.55
CA THR A 59 24.60 -7.29 -2.44
C THR A 59 25.87 -6.45 -2.60
N SER A 60 26.58 -6.17 -1.50
CA SER A 60 27.87 -5.48 -1.51
C SER A 60 28.89 -6.20 -2.40
N LYS A 61 29.06 -7.52 -2.22
CA LYS A 61 29.96 -8.36 -3.03
C LYS A 61 29.57 -8.38 -4.52
N PHE A 62 28.28 -8.48 -4.82
CA PHE A 62 27.81 -8.63 -6.21
C PHE A 62 27.91 -7.33 -7.02
N TYR A 63 27.60 -6.19 -6.40
CA TYR A 63 27.65 -4.87 -7.04
C TYR A 63 29.02 -4.19 -6.90
N ASN A 64 30.00 -4.82 -6.22
CA ASN A 64 31.30 -4.23 -5.88
C ASN A 64 31.17 -2.87 -5.17
N ILE A 65 30.21 -2.77 -4.26
CA ILE A 65 29.93 -1.57 -3.46
C ILE A 65 30.16 -1.87 -1.98
N THR A 66 30.25 -0.81 -1.18
CA THR A 66 30.33 -0.92 0.27
C THR A 66 28.98 -1.33 0.88
N THR A 67 29.03 -2.00 2.03
CA THR A 67 27.86 -2.26 2.88
C THR A 67 27.12 -0.96 3.27
N ALA A 68 27.88 0.12 3.48
CA ALA A 68 27.33 1.46 3.73
C ALA A 68 26.46 1.96 2.56
N GLU A 69 26.85 1.72 1.31
CA GLU A 69 26.04 2.07 0.13
C GLU A 69 24.76 1.22 0.06
N VAL A 70 24.81 -0.06 0.41
CA VAL A 70 23.58 -0.87 0.49
C VAL A 70 22.63 -0.32 1.57
N ASN A 71 23.17 0.01 2.76
CA ASN A 71 22.39 0.63 3.84
C ASN A 71 21.86 2.02 3.48
N ALA A 72 22.53 2.74 2.58
CA ALA A 72 22.03 4.01 2.08
C ALA A 72 20.68 3.87 1.35
N LEU A 73 20.35 2.70 0.78
CA LEU A 73 19.02 2.44 0.22
C LEU A 73 17.91 2.54 1.28
N ALA A 74 18.17 2.07 2.50
CA ALA A 74 17.23 2.20 3.62
C ALA A 74 17.10 3.67 4.06
N ILE A 75 18.21 4.40 4.11
CA ILE A 75 18.23 5.84 4.45
C ILE A 75 17.44 6.64 3.41
N VAL A 76 17.67 6.38 2.11
CA VAL A 76 16.92 6.99 1.00
C VAL A 76 15.44 6.70 1.14
N PHE A 77 15.07 5.47 1.52
CA PHE A 77 13.68 5.11 1.75
C PHE A 77 13.04 5.93 2.87
N LEU A 78 13.66 5.96 4.04
CA LEU A 78 13.13 6.69 5.20
C LEU A 78 13.01 8.19 4.93
N PHE A 79 14.02 8.77 4.27
CA PHE A 79 14.01 10.18 3.92
C PHE A 79 12.88 10.51 2.94
N LEU A 80 12.80 9.78 1.82
CA LEU A 80 11.79 10.05 0.79
C LEU A 80 10.39 9.63 1.18
N TYR A 81 10.24 8.64 2.06
CA TYR A 81 8.95 8.28 2.67
C TYR A 81 8.31 9.49 3.36
N THR A 82 9.11 10.32 4.03
CA THR A 82 8.65 11.54 4.71
C THR A 82 8.06 12.54 3.70
N PHE A 83 8.76 12.81 2.61
CA PHE A 83 8.25 13.70 1.55
C PHE A 83 7.05 13.09 0.81
N GLY A 84 7.11 11.78 0.52
CA GLY A 84 6.03 11.03 -0.08
C GLY A 84 4.76 11.05 0.79
N THR A 85 4.90 11.12 2.12
CA THR A 85 3.77 11.25 3.05
C THR A 85 3.06 12.58 2.89
N ILE A 86 3.81 13.68 2.82
CA ILE A 86 3.24 15.02 2.56
C ILE A 86 2.51 15.03 1.22
N LEU A 87 3.15 14.48 0.19
CA LEU A 87 2.58 14.37 -1.15
C LEU A 87 1.31 13.51 -1.16
N SER A 88 1.35 12.34 -0.53
CA SER A 88 0.22 11.41 -0.42
C SER A 88 -0.97 12.06 0.28
N ILE A 89 -0.76 12.77 1.40
CA ILE A 89 -1.84 13.45 2.13
C ILE A 89 -2.47 14.55 1.26
N TRP A 90 -1.65 15.35 0.56
CA TRP A 90 -2.15 16.41 -0.32
C TRP A 90 -2.94 15.84 -1.50
N LEU A 91 -2.43 14.80 -2.16
CA LEU A 91 -3.13 14.14 -3.27
C LEU A 91 -4.42 13.45 -2.79
N SER A 92 -4.42 12.89 -1.58
CA SER A 92 -5.59 12.20 -1.01
C SER A 92 -6.79 13.10 -0.77
N ARG A 93 -6.56 14.41 -0.61
CA ARG A 93 -7.62 15.42 -0.50
C ARG A 93 -8.25 15.78 -1.85
N LYS A 94 -7.53 15.60 -2.95
CA LYS A 94 -7.93 16.06 -4.29
C LYS A 94 -8.38 14.92 -5.20
N LEU A 95 -7.83 13.72 -5.01
CA LEU A 95 -8.04 12.58 -5.89
C LEU A 95 -8.94 11.52 -5.26
N SER A 96 -9.53 10.68 -6.12
CA SER A 96 -10.26 9.50 -5.69
C SER A 96 -9.32 8.42 -5.13
N MET A 97 -9.82 7.53 -4.27
CA MET A 97 -9.03 6.41 -3.73
C MET A 97 -8.41 5.56 -4.85
N ARG A 98 -9.14 5.39 -5.95
CA ARG A 98 -8.69 4.62 -7.11
C ARG A 98 -7.39 5.19 -7.65
N MET A 99 -7.34 6.50 -7.84
CA MET A 99 -6.18 7.20 -8.39
C MET A 99 -4.98 7.15 -7.44
N ILE A 100 -5.21 7.28 -6.13
CA ILE A 100 -4.15 7.20 -5.10
C ILE A 100 -3.46 5.83 -5.15
N ILE A 101 -4.25 4.74 -5.21
CA ILE A 101 -3.74 3.37 -5.26
C ILE A 101 -2.99 3.13 -6.58
N ILE A 102 -3.53 3.60 -7.71
CA ILE A 102 -2.87 3.47 -9.02
C ILE A 102 -1.53 4.23 -9.03
N ILE A 103 -1.48 5.46 -8.51
CA ILE A 103 -0.24 6.24 -8.43
C ILE A 103 0.80 5.52 -7.57
N GLY A 104 0.42 5.06 -6.37
CA GLY A 104 1.33 4.29 -5.51
C GLY A 104 1.85 3.03 -6.20
N SER A 105 0.99 2.35 -6.98
CA SER A 105 1.36 1.11 -7.67
C SER A 105 2.26 1.37 -8.87
N ILE A 106 2.02 2.45 -9.63
CA ILE A 106 2.93 2.89 -10.71
C ILE A 106 4.30 3.27 -10.14
N LEU A 107 4.34 3.99 -9.02
CA LEU A 107 5.60 4.29 -8.34
C LEU A 107 6.32 3.01 -7.89
N ASN A 108 5.59 1.98 -7.48
CA ASN A 108 6.18 0.68 -7.13
C ASN A 108 6.79 -0.07 -8.34
N LEU A 109 6.48 0.32 -9.59
CA LEU A 109 7.22 -0.17 -10.78
C LEU A 109 8.69 0.26 -10.81
N GLY A 110 9.16 1.06 -9.85
CA GLY A 110 10.60 1.28 -9.62
C GLY A 110 11.41 -0.01 -9.54
N VAL A 111 10.81 -1.14 -9.17
CA VAL A 111 11.43 -2.48 -9.25
C VAL A 111 11.88 -2.87 -10.67
N PHE A 112 11.19 -2.43 -11.72
CA PHE A 112 11.64 -2.62 -13.10
C PHE A 112 12.98 -1.93 -13.37
N ILE A 113 13.17 -0.73 -12.82
CA ILE A 113 14.42 0.01 -12.96
C ILE A 113 15.56 -0.75 -12.28
N ARG A 114 15.28 -1.46 -11.16
CA ARG A 114 16.26 -2.31 -10.51
C ARG A 114 16.69 -3.48 -11.39
N LEU A 115 15.81 -4.06 -12.19
CA LEU A 115 16.17 -5.11 -13.17
C LEU A 115 17.18 -4.59 -14.20
N LEU A 116 17.12 -3.30 -14.58
CA LEU A 116 18.10 -2.70 -15.48
C LEU A 116 19.52 -2.68 -14.90
N SER A 117 19.67 -2.77 -13.57
CA SER A 117 20.98 -2.89 -12.92
C SER A 117 21.74 -4.15 -13.34
N LEU A 118 21.02 -5.23 -13.68
CA LEU A 118 21.58 -6.53 -14.06
C LEU A 118 21.85 -6.68 -15.55
N ILE A 119 21.26 -5.82 -16.38
CA ILE A 119 21.37 -5.89 -17.86
C ILE A 119 22.63 -5.17 -18.35
N LYS A 120 23.08 -4.13 -17.62
CA LYS A 120 24.34 -3.46 -17.95
C LYS A 120 25.53 -4.29 -17.48
N GLN A 121 26.53 -4.43 -18.34
CA GLN A 121 27.75 -5.23 -18.17
C GLN A 121 28.57 -4.95 -16.90
N ASN A 122 28.25 -3.89 -16.15
CA ASN A 122 29.02 -3.39 -15.02
C ASN A 122 28.21 -3.30 -13.71
N ASN A 123 27.10 -4.04 -13.58
CA ASN A 123 26.26 -4.12 -12.35
C ASN A 123 26.14 -2.77 -11.62
N SER A 124 25.40 -1.83 -12.21
CA SER A 124 25.40 -0.46 -11.70
C SER A 124 24.54 -0.34 -10.44
N TYR A 125 25.06 0.37 -9.42
CA TYR A 125 24.32 0.73 -8.20
C TYR A 125 23.21 1.77 -8.47
N LEU A 126 23.38 2.63 -9.48
CA LEU A 126 22.48 3.75 -9.76
C LEU A 126 21.01 3.33 -10.01
N PRO A 127 20.70 2.30 -10.81
CA PRO A 127 19.32 1.84 -10.99
C PRO A 127 18.69 1.26 -9.71
N LEU A 128 19.51 0.77 -8.76
CA LEU A 128 19.00 0.34 -7.45
C LEU A 128 18.49 1.53 -6.64
N ILE A 129 19.28 2.61 -6.55
CA ILE A 129 18.87 3.85 -5.88
C ILE A 129 17.63 4.41 -6.55
N ILE A 130 17.61 4.53 -7.89
CA ILE A 130 16.46 5.09 -8.61
C ILE A 130 15.20 4.26 -8.31
N GLY A 131 15.28 2.94 -8.39
CA GLY A 131 14.17 2.08 -8.02
C GLY A 131 13.75 2.21 -6.56
N GLN A 132 14.69 2.48 -5.64
CA GLN A 132 14.40 2.74 -4.23
C GLN A 132 13.66 4.06 -4.03
N ILE A 133 14.05 5.13 -4.74
CA ILE A 133 13.39 6.44 -4.71
C ILE A 133 11.91 6.31 -5.07
N PHE A 134 11.62 5.61 -6.18
CA PHE A 134 10.24 5.42 -6.63
C PHE A 134 9.40 4.62 -5.62
N SER A 135 9.90 3.48 -5.12
CA SER A 135 9.20 2.70 -4.09
C SER A 135 9.01 3.50 -2.78
N ALA A 136 9.99 4.32 -2.39
CA ALA A 136 9.92 5.13 -1.17
C ALA A 136 8.84 6.22 -1.23
N ILE A 137 8.71 6.89 -2.37
CA ILE A 137 7.66 7.90 -2.59
C ILE A 137 6.29 7.22 -2.74
N GLY A 138 6.24 5.99 -3.27
CA GLY A 138 5.01 5.21 -3.44
C GLY A 138 4.42 4.66 -2.13
N ALA A 139 5.27 4.21 -1.20
CA ALA A 139 4.84 3.55 0.03
C ALA A 139 3.78 4.32 0.86
N PRO A 140 3.89 5.64 1.07
CA PRO A 140 2.90 6.43 1.80
C PRO A 140 1.51 6.46 1.16
N PHE A 141 1.40 6.34 -0.17
CA PHE A 141 0.11 6.30 -0.86
C PHE A 141 -0.75 5.13 -0.40
N PHE A 142 -0.12 4.02 -0.04
CA PHE A 142 -0.78 2.90 0.60
C PHE A 142 -0.96 3.19 2.08
N LEU A 143 0.13 3.37 2.84
CA LEU A 143 0.03 3.36 4.30
C LEU A 143 -0.91 4.43 4.88
N ASN A 144 -0.88 5.66 4.36
CA ASN A 144 -1.72 6.76 4.83
C ASN A 144 -3.19 6.62 4.42
N SER A 145 -3.46 5.81 3.40
CA SER A 145 -4.80 5.63 2.84
C SER A 145 -5.62 4.57 3.56
N THR A 146 -5.05 3.87 4.54
CA THR A 146 -5.65 2.68 5.16
C THR A 146 -6.98 2.96 5.84
N ALA A 147 -7.01 3.97 6.71
CA ALA A 147 -8.23 4.38 7.40
C ALA A 147 -9.25 4.98 6.41
N LEU A 148 -8.78 5.79 5.45
CA LEU A 148 -9.62 6.42 4.45
C LEU A 148 -10.28 5.40 3.51
N PHE A 149 -9.54 4.35 3.13
CA PHE A 149 -10.03 3.25 2.32
C PHE A 149 -11.15 2.51 3.06
N SER A 150 -10.89 2.09 4.30
CA SER A 150 -11.85 1.35 5.11
C SER A 150 -13.10 2.18 5.39
N ALA A 151 -12.95 3.48 5.64
CA ALA A 151 -14.06 4.39 5.88
C ALA A 151 -14.98 4.58 4.66
N ARG A 152 -14.41 4.55 3.44
CA ARG A 152 -15.16 4.74 2.19
C ARG A 152 -15.83 3.45 1.69
N TRP A 153 -15.25 2.29 1.94
CA TRP A 153 -15.73 1.01 1.39
C TRP A 153 -16.53 0.13 2.36
N PHE A 154 -16.41 0.34 3.67
CA PHE A 154 -17.04 -0.49 4.69
C PHE A 154 -17.95 0.32 5.62
N SER A 155 -19.06 -0.32 6.04
CA SER A 155 -19.97 0.22 7.06
C SER A 155 -19.23 0.37 8.40
N PRO A 156 -19.69 1.24 9.30
CA PRO A 156 -19.08 1.41 10.62
C PRO A 156 -18.84 0.08 11.37
N SER A 157 -19.77 -0.87 11.26
CA SER A 157 -19.67 -2.20 11.88
C SER A 157 -18.51 -3.08 11.39
N GLN A 158 -17.97 -2.84 10.20
CA GLN A 158 -16.91 -3.67 9.60
C GLN A 158 -15.64 -2.87 9.31
N ARG A 159 -15.67 -1.55 9.54
CA ARG A 159 -14.58 -0.62 9.25
C ARG A 159 -13.33 -0.94 10.06
N ASP A 160 -13.48 -1.30 11.33
CA ASP A 160 -12.34 -1.56 12.22
C ASP A 160 -11.62 -2.85 11.83
N ILE A 161 -12.38 -3.87 11.44
CA ILE A 161 -11.84 -5.13 10.91
C ILE A 161 -11.10 -4.87 9.60
N ALA A 162 -11.71 -4.13 8.66
CA ALA A 162 -11.08 -3.79 7.39
C ALA A 162 -9.79 -2.98 7.58
N THR A 163 -9.80 -2.00 8.49
CA THR A 163 -8.62 -1.19 8.83
C THR A 163 -7.52 -2.08 9.40
N SER A 164 -7.85 -2.98 10.31
CA SER A 164 -6.89 -3.92 10.91
C SER A 164 -6.25 -4.82 9.86
N ILE A 165 -7.04 -5.37 8.92
CA ILE A 165 -6.54 -6.19 7.81
C ILE A 165 -5.56 -5.38 6.93
N CYS A 166 -5.93 -4.15 6.55
CA CYS A 166 -5.07 -3.26 5.78
C CYS A 166 -3.75 -2.95 6.51
N SER A 167 -3.81 -2.65 7.82
CA SER A 167 -2.63 -2.32 8.62
C SER A 167 -1.67 -3.51 8.76
N MET A 168 -2.16 -4.75 8.70
CA MET A 168 -1.33 -5.95 8.76
C MET A 168 -0.60 -6.25 7.44
N ALA A 169 -1.04 -5.69 6.32
CA ALA A 169 -0.43 -5.93 5.01
C ALA A 169 1.06 -5.57 4.97
N ASN A 170 1.42 -4.43 5.58
CA ASN A 170 2.79 -3.92 5.58
C ASN A 170 3.75 -4.79 6.42
N PRO A 171 3.52 -5.04 7.72
CA PRO A 171 4.42 -5.89 8.50
C PRO A 171 4.54 -7.30 7.93
N LEU A 172 3.47 -7.89 7.40
CA LEU A 172 3.54 -9.18 6.71
C LEU A 172 4.42 -9.11 5.45
N GLY A 173 4.27 -8.06 4.65
CA GLY A 173 5.09 -7.86 3.46
C GLY A 173 6.57 -7.62 3.79
N LEU A 174 6.87 -6.93 4.89
CA LEU A 174 8.24 -6.77 5.37
C LEU A 174 8.85 -8.10 5.83
N ALA A 175 8.08 -8.94 6.52
CA ALA A 175 8.53 -10.27 6.96
C ALA A 175 8.81 -11.21 5.77
N ILE A 176 7.95 -11.21 4.76
CA ILE A 176 8.21 -11.96 3.53
C ILE A 176 9.34 -11.33 2.71
N GLY A 177 9.43 -10.00 2.71
CA GLY A 177 10.49 -9.24 2.04
C GLY A 177 11.87 -9.45 2.66
N SER A 178 11.96 -9.82 3.93
CA SER A 178 13.22 -10.24 4.56
C SER A 178 13.55 -11.71 4.30
N LEU A 179 12.53 -12.59 4.28
CA LEU A 179 12.73 -14.02 4.07
C LEU A 179 13.06 -14.38 2.62
N LEU A 180 12.34 -13.80 1.65
CA LEU A 180 12.44 -14.17 0.23
C LEU A 180 13.85 -13.96 -0.34
N PRO A 181 14.56 -12.84 -0.12
CA PRO A 181 15.92 -12.66 -0.59
C PRO A 181 16.90 -13.66 0.06
N SER A 182 16.80 -13.89 1.37
CA SER A 182 17.68 -14.82 2.09
C SER A 182 17.50 -16.28 1.66
N LEU A 183 16.33 -16.66 1.14
CA LEU A 183 16.10 -18.01 0.61
C LEU A 183 16.68 -18.19 -0.80
N ILE A 184 16.80 -17.11 -1.58
CA ILE A 184 17.20 -17.17 -3.00
C ILE A 184 18.71 -16.92 -3.14
N ILE A 185 19.27 -16.02 -2.34
CA ILE A 185 20.67 -15.60 -2.42
C ILE A 185 21.51 -16.44 -1.47
N THR A 186 22.58 -17.02 -2.01
CA THR A 186 23.58 -17.79 -1.26
C THR A 186 24.83 -16.95 -0.98
N ASP A 187 25.69 -17.41 -0.07
CA ASP A 187 26.95 -16.72 0.31
C ASP A 187 27.86 -16.35 -0.87
N ASN A 188 27.79 -17.12 -1.96
CA ASN A 188 28.41 -16.83 -3.25
C ASN A 188 27.33 -16.39 -4.25
N PRO A 189 26.99 -15.10 -4.30
CA PRO A 189 25.88 -14.62 -5.12
C PRO A 189 26.18 -14.73 -6.61
N SER A 190 25.22 -15.27 -7.36
CA SER A 190 25.28 -15.30 -8.83
C SER A 190 24.31 -14.30 -9.45
N SER A 191 24.62 -13.80 -10.65
CA SER A 191 23.73 -12.88 -11.38
C SER A 191 22.35 -13.51 -11.65
N LYS A 192 22.29 -14.84 -11.76
CA LYS A 192 21.03 -15.59 -11.93
C LYS A 192 20.14 -15.48 -10.71
N GLN A 193 20.68 -15.57 -9.50
CA GLN A 193 19.87 -15.46 -8.26
C GLN A 193 19.30 -14.05 -8.09
N PHE A 194 20.11 -13.01 -8.31
CA PHE A 194 19.61 -11.63 -8.30
C PHE A 194 18.56 -11.39 -9.38
N PHE A 195 18.75 -11.94 -10.58
CA PHE A 195 17.76 -11.86 -11.65
C PHE A 195 16.44 -12.54 -11.27
N ILE A 196 16.50 -13.75 -10.71
CA ILE A 196 15.33 -14.50 -10.23
C ILE A 196 14.60 -13.73 -9.11
N LEU A 197 15.33 -13.19 -8.14
CA LEU A 197 14.75 -12.41 -7.05
C LEU A 197 13.99 -11.18 -7.58
N LEU A 198 14.67 -10.37 -8.41
CA LEU A 198 14.08 -9.13 -8.92
C LEU A 198 12.95 -9.39 -9.92
N ILE A 199 13.03 -10.45 -10.74
CA ILE A 199 11.96 -10.77 -11.70
C ILE A 199 10.71 -11.29 -10.99
N ILE A 200 10.85 -12.09 -9.92
CA ILE A 200 9.72 -12.54 -9.11
C ILE A 200 8.98 -11.33 -8.51
N ILE A 201 9.72 -10.41 -7.89
CA ILE A 201 9.14 -9.20 -7.29
C ILE A 201 8.50 -8.31 -8.37
N PHE A 202 9.13 -8.17 -9.54
CA PHE A 202 8.59 -7.41 -10.67
C PHE A 202 7.30 -8.02 -11.21
N CYS A 203 7.29 -9.32 -11.50
CA CYS A 203 6.12 -10.03 -12.01
C CYS A 203 4.97 -9.97 -11.01
N PHE A 204 5.25 -10.13 -9.72
CA PHE A 204 4.24 -10.01 -8.67
C PHE A 204 3.63 -8.60 -8.61
N THR A 205 4.48 -7.57 -8.66
CA THR A 205 4.05 -6.16 -8.67
C THR A 205 3.23 -5.83 -9.93
N LEU A 206 3.69 -6.27 -11.10
CA LEU A 206 3.01 -6.08 -12.38
C LEU A 206 1.65 -6.77 -12.40
N PHE A 207 1.58 -8.01 -11.91
CA PHE A 207 0.33 -8.76 -11.79
C PHE A 207 -0.70 -8.00 -10.94
N ILE A 208 -0.29 -7.47 -9.79
CA ILE A 208 -1.18 -6.68 -8.92
C ILE A 208 -1.65 -5.41 -9.61
N ILE A 209 -0.76 -4.68 -10.30
CA ILE A 209 -1.12 -3.47 -11.05
C ILE A 209 -2.15 -3.77 -12.13
N LEU A 210 -1.95 -4.86 -12.89
CA LEU A 210 -2.89 -5.28 -13.93
C LEU A 210 -4.26 -5.62 -13.31
N LEU A 211 -4.29 -6.34 -12.19
CA LEU A 211 -5.54 -6.61 -11.48
C LEU A 211 -6.23 -5.33 -11.01
N ILE A 212 -5.49 -4.37 -10.44
CA ILE A 212 -6.01 -3.07 -10.04
C ILE A 212 -6.64 -2.37 -11.24
N ILE A 213 -5.93 -2.26 -12.36
CA ILE A 213 -6.44 -1.59 -13.57
C ILE A 213 -7.72 -2.29 -14.08
N ILE A 214 -7.72 -3.62 -14.16
CA ILE A 214 -8.88 -4.40 -14.63
C ILE A 214 -10.08 -4.17 -13.71
N PHE A 215 -9.94 -4.38 -12.40
CA PHE A 215 -11.06 -4.28 -11.45
C PHE A 215 -11.54 -2.84 -11.20
N TYR A 216 -10.75 -1.82 -11.53
CA TYR A 216 -11.17 -0.42 -11.46
C TYR A 216 -11.73 0.13 -12.79
N SER A 217 -11.55 -0.59 -13.91
CA SER A 217 -12.14 -0.24 -15.21
C SER A 217 -13.60 -0.67 -15.36
N PHE A 218 -14.11 -1.53 -14.47
CA PHE A 218 -15.51 -1.95 -14.40
C PHE A 218 -16.22 -1.30 -13.19
#